data_AF-A0A368JDX2-F1
#
_entry.id   AF-A0A368JDX2-F1
#
_cell.length_a   1.000
_cell.length_b   1.000
_cell.length_c   1.000
_cell.angle_alpha   90.00
_cell.angle_beta   90.00
_cell.angle_gamma   90.00
#
_symmetry.space_group_name_H-M   'P 1'
#
loop_
_entity.id
_entity.type
_entity.pdbx_description
1 polymer ?
#
loop_
_entity_poly.entity_id
_entity_poly.type
_entity_poly.pdbx_seq_one_letter_code
_entity_poly.pdbx_strand_id
1 'polypeptide(L)'
;MQVPTFDHKLGSSIHSIISHLFTKFIPYEISIYPGKIIQTYENEGLIAPHTSTIDLNEYGLVPENDVTYNQDGYVIERRFKYGNNDGYTKYTILDGNVVKTETKDDTGEYITTNEFDLTKLSVPNPLSFKGKKDRNLLLKSTVNYTKLEPQSSDFRPLSKEYSYVFDQAGKVTLQLTITTLANGKIQLDGQVYKYK
;
A
#
# COMPACT_ATOMS: atom_id res chain seq x y z
N MET A 1 -0.74 -24.05 2.83
CA MET A 1 -0.23 -22.72 3.25
C MET A 1 -1.46 -21.89 3.58
N GLN A 2 -1.69 -21.59 4.85
CA GLN A 2 -2.92 -20.98 5.35
C GLN A 2 -2.85 -19.46 5.09
N VAL A 3 -3.85 -18.90 4.40
CA VAL A 3 -3.91 -17.46 4.11
C VAL A 3 -4.38 -16.74 5.40
N PRO A 4 -3.64 -15.75 5.93
CA PRO A 4 -4.04 -15.03 7.13
C PRO A 4 -5.29 -14.18 6.88
N THR A 5 -6.27 -14.26 7.78
CA THR A 5 -7.47 -13.40 7.80
C THR A 5 -7.34 -12.29 8.84
N PHE A 6 -7.48 -11.04 8.40
CA PHE A 6 -7.29 -9.83 9.21
C PHE A 6 -8.63 -9.30 9.73
N ASP A 7 -8.68 -8.97 11.02
CA ASP A 7 -9.83 -8.35 11.66
C ASP A 7 -9.47 -6.90 12.02
N HIS A 8 -10.04 -5.94 11.29
CA HIS A 8 -9.79 -4.52 11.50
C HIS A 8 -10.82 -3.96 12.48
N LYS A 9 -10.41 -3.69 13.72
CA LYS A 9 -11.13 -2.79 14.64
C LYS A 9 -10.19 -1.71 15.12
N LEU A 10 -10.27 -0.51 14.54
CA LEU A 10 -9.81 0.75 15.14
C LEU A 10 -10.59 1.93 14.49
N GLY A 11 -10.84 2.95 15.30
CA GLY A 11 -11.81 4.03 15.06
C GLY A 11 -11.53 4.88 13.82
N SER A 12 -12.63 5.24 13.15
CA SER A 12 -12.84 6.46 12.34
C SER A 12 -11.64 7.03 11.60
N SER A 13 -11.31 6.46 10.43
CA SER A 13 -11.05 7.22 9.17
C SER A 13 -10.46 6.38 8.02
N ILE A 14 -10.28 5.05 8.16
CA ILE A 14 -9.76 4.20 7.06
C ILE A 14 -10.86 3.47 6.27
N HIS A 15 -12.11 3.95 6.32
CA HIS A 15 -13.23 3.35 5.58
C HIS A 15 -13.12 3.51 4.03
N SER A 16 -12.08 4.14 3.49
CA SER A 16 -12.10 4.61 2.11
C SER A 16 -11.49 3.66 1.05
N ILE A 17 -10.69 2.64 1.38
CA ILE A 17 -9.90 1.95 0.33
C ILE A 17 -10.22 0.45 0.15
N ILE A 18 -10.86 -0.19 1.13
CA ILE A 18 -11.50 -1.51 0.89
C ILE A 18 -12.89 -1.32 0.24
N SER A 19 -13.48 -0.13 0.35
CA SER A 19 -14.90 0.09 0.01
C SER A 19 -15.22 0.38 -1.45
N HIS A 20 -14.26 0.46 -2.37
CA HIS A 20 -14.56 0.83 -3.76
C HIS A 20 -14.35 -0.28 -4.80
N LEU A 21 -13.74 -1.41 -4.43
CA LEU A 21 -13.63 -2.59 -5.30
C LEU A 21 -14.33 -3.86 -4.77
N PHE A 22 -14.82 -3.86 -3.51
CA PHE A 22 -15.34 -5.06 -2.85
C PHE A 22 -16.67 -4.84 -2.10
N THR A 23 -17.44 -3.80 -2.42
CA THR A 23 -18.56 -3.32 -1.58
C THR A 23 -19.90 -4.01 -1.74
N LYS A 24 -19.98 -5.22 -2.31
CA LYS A 24 -21.26 -5.96 -2.23
C LYS A 24 -21.18 -7.38 -1.72
N PHE A 25 -20.04 -8.07 -1.78
CA PHE A 25 -19.94 -9.45 -1.29
C PHE A 25 -18.52 -9.72 -0.79
N ILE A 26 -18.37 -10.20 0.45
CA ILE A 26 -17.09 -10.71 0.96
C ILE A 26 -17.01 -12.18 0.53
N PRO A 27 -15.96 -12.63 -0.17
CA PRO A 27 -15.84 -14.04 -0.52
C PRO A 27 -15.62 -14.85 0.76
N TYR A 28 -16.31 -16.00 0.88
CA TYR A 28 -16.09 -16.91 2.01
C TYR A 28 -14.94 -17.90 1.73
N GLU A 29 -14.57 -18.07 0.45
CA GLU A 29 -13.46 -18.92 0.03
C GLU A 29 -12.60 -18.19 -1.01
N ILE A 30 -11.28 -18.32 -0.86
CA ILE A 30 -10.28 -17.84 -1.83
C ILE A 30 -9.33 -18.99 -2.12
N SER A 31 -9.28 -19.42 -3.38
CA SER A 31 -8.36 -20.43 -3.88
C SER A 31 -7.34 -19.80 -4.82
N ILE A 32 -6.05 -20.12 -4.65
CA ILE A 32 -4.94 -19.54 -5.42
C ILE A 32 -4.30 -20.64 -6.27
N TYR A 33 -4.23 -20.41 -7.57
CA TYR A 33 -3.60 -21.29 -8.55
C TYR A 33 -2.52 -20.52 -9.34
N PRO A 34 -1.56 -21.20 -9.99
CA PRO A 34 -0.68 -20.55 -10.95
C PRO A 34 -1.49 -19.78 -11.99
N GLY A 35 -1.26 -18.47 -12.08
CA GLY A 35 -1.91 -17.59 -13.05
C GLY A 35 -3.33 -17.13 -12.73
N LYS A 36 -3.96 -17.53 -11.61
CA LYS A 36 -5.31 -17.05 -11.26
C LYS A 36 -5.68 -17.15 -9.77
N ILE A 37 -6.59 -16.28 -9.35
CA ILE A 37 -7.30 -16.34 -8.06
C ILE A 37 -8.76 -16.68 -8.34
N ILE A 38 -9.31 -17.63 -7.60
CA ILE A 38 -10.75 -17.95 -7.62
C ILE A 38 -11.35 -17.50 -6.29
N GLN A 39 -12.37 -16.66 -6.36
CA GLN A 39 -13.12 -16.15 -5.21
C GLN A 39 -14.52 -16.74 -5.25
N THR A 40 -14.96 -17.35 -4.16
CA THR A 40 -16.31 -17.91 -4.03
C THR A 40 -17.12 -17.09 -3.04
N TYR A 41 -18.33 -16.72 -3.45
CA TYR A 41 -19.24 -15.85 -2.72
C TYR A 41 -20.51 -16.61 -2.35
N GLU A 42 -20.97 -16.41 -1.11
CA GLU A 42 -22.32 -16.77 -0.72
C GLU A 42 -23.24 -15.67 -1.27
N ASN A 43 -24.27 -16.08 -1.98
CA ASN A 43 -25.36 -15.18 -2.38
C ASN A 43 -26.54 -15.46 -1.47
N GLU A 44 -26.95 -14.47 -0.67
CA GLU A 44 -28.24 -14.51 0.01
C GLU A 44 -29.35 -14.63 -1.05
N GLY A 45 -29.96 -15.82 -1.18
CA GLY A 45 -31.11 -16.06 -2.05
C GLY A 45 -30.84 -16.75 -3.40
N LEU A 46 -29.61 -17.16 -3.72
CA LEU A 46 -29.33 -18.03 -4.89
C LEU A 46 -28.98 -19.46 -4.45
N ILE A 47 -29.42 -20.44 -5.25
CA ILE A 47 -29.31 -21.89 -4.93
C ILE A 47 -27.87 -22.41 -5.06
N ALA A 48 -26.97 -21.70 -5.76
CA ALA A 48 -25.60 -22.13 -6.00
C ALA A 48 -24.59 -21.00 -5.66
N PRO A 49 -23.41 -21.36 -5.10
CA PRO A 49 -22.33 -20.40 -4.87
C PRO A 49 -21.88 -19.76 -6.19
N HIS A 50 -21.55 -18.48 -6.13
CA HIS A 50 -21.01 -17.75 -7.28
C HIS A 50 -19.49 -17.67 -7.19
N THR A 51 -18.80 -17.97 -8.29
CA THR A 51 -17.34 -17.86 -8.37
C THR A 51 -16.93 -16.74 -9.32
N SER A 52 -16.01 -15.90 -8.89
CA SER A 52 -15.27 -14.96 -9.74
C SER A 52 -13.83 -15.46 -9.93
N THR A 53 -13.32 -15.37 -11.15
CA THR A 53 -11.91 -15.68 -11.46
C THR A 53 -11.19 -14.39 -11.81
N ILE A 54 -10.04 -14.18 -11.18
CA ILE A 54 -9.14 -13.07 -11.47
C ILE A 54 -7.86 -13.67 -12.05
N ASP A 55 -7.60 -13.39 -13.32
CA ASP A 55 -6.34 -13.80 -13.96
C ASP A 55 -5.18 -12.95 -13.42
N LEU A 56 -4.03 -13.59 -13.22
CA LEU A 56 -2.80 -12.97 -12.76
C LEU A 56 -1.83 -12.80 -13.94
N ASN A 57 -1.01 -11.74 -13.88
CA ASN A 57 0.08 -11.54 -14.83
C ASN A 57 1.23 -12.53 -14.58
N GLU A 58 2.29 -12.43 -15.40
CA GLU A 58 3.48 -13.28 -15.34
C GLU A 58 4.22 -13.23 -13.99
N TYR A 59 3.98 -12.20 -13.17
CA TYR A 59 4.55 -12.06 -11.83
C TYR A 59 3.64 -12.62 -10.72
N GLY A 60 2.48 -13.19 -11.07
CA GLY A 60 1.48 -13.63 -10.09
C GLY A 60 0.72 -12.49 -9.42
N LEU A 61 0.62 -11.34 -10.08
CA LEU A 61 -0.04 -10.13 -9.59
C LEU A 61 -1.36 -9.90 -10.33
N VAL A 62 -2.31 -9.25 -9.67
CA VAL A 62 -3.56 -8.81 -10.32
C VAL A 62 -3.19 -7.68 -11.30
N PRO A 63 -3.50 -7.81 -12.59
CA PRO A 63 -3.22 -6.75 -13.57
C PRO A 63 -3.89 -5.44 -13.14
N GLU A 64 -3.12 -4.36 -13.15
CA GLU A 64 -3.61 -3.00 -12.95
C GLU A 64 -3.37 -2.24 -14.25
N ASN A 65 -4.39 -1.51 -14.73
CA ASN A 65 -4.22 -0.63 -15.88
C ASN A 65 -3.15 0.43 -15.57
N ASP A 66 -2.35 0.77 -16.58
CA ASP A 66 -1.35 1.84 -16.49
C ASP A 66 -0.29 1.65 -15.38
N VAL A 67 0.02 0.40 -15.04
CA VAL A 67 1.07 0.02 -14.08
C VAL A 67 2.16 -0.78 -14.77
N THR A 68 3.41 -0.35 -14.59
CA THR A 68 4.60 -1.03 -15.08
C THR A 68 5.35 -1.69 -13.93
N TYR A 69 5.79 -2.93 -14.13
CA TYR A 69 6.57 -3.71 -13.17
C TYR A 69 7.99 -3.95 -13.68
N ASN A 70 8.95 -4.12 -12.77
CA ASN A 70 10.26 -4.68 -13.13
C ASN A 70 10.21 -6.22 -13.15
N GLN A 71 11.31 -6.85 -13.59
CA GLN A 71 11.45 -8.30 -13.67
C GLN A 71 11.22 -9.04 -12.33
N ASP A 72 11.41 -8.34 -11.20
CA ASP A 72 11.21 -8.89 -9.87
C ASP A 72 9.76 -8.75 -9.39
N GLY A 73 8.87 -8.12 -10.15
CA GLY A 73 7.47 -7.88 -9.76
C GLY A 73 7.27 -6.69 -8.81
N TYR A 74 8.23 -5.77 -8.72
CA TYR A 74 8.04 -4.47 -8.08
C TYR A 74 7.38 -3.50 -9.07
N VAL A 75 6.46 -2.68 -8.57
CA VAL A 75 5.92 -1.55 -9.35
C VAL A 75 7.03 -0.52 -9.54
N ILE A 76 7.25 -0.09 -10.78
CA ILE A 76 8.23 0.95 -11.13
C ILE A 76 7.59 2.23 -11.67
N GLU A 77 6.36 2.14 -12.20
CA GLU A 77 5.58 3.29 -12.63
C GLU A 77 4.08 3.00 -12.48
N ARG A 78 3.33 3.99 -12.00
CA ARG A 78 1.87 4.06 -12.13
C ARG A 78 1.53 5.34 -12.88
N ARG A 79 0.65 5.29 -13.87
CA ARG A 79 0.10 6.48 -14.53
C ARG A 79 -1.39 6.62 -14.21
N PHE A 80 -1.85 7.86 -14.17
CA PHE A 80 -3.24 8.18 -13.88
C PHE A 80 -3.61 9.52 -14.52
N LYS A 81 -4.91 9.76 -14.66
CA LYS A 81 -5.47 11.00 -15.20
C LYS A 81 -6.17 11.76 -14.09
N TYR A 82 -5.87 13.05 -13.97
CA TYR A 82 -6.62 13.99 -13.13
C TYR A 82 -7.28 15.04 -14.04
N GLY A 83 -8.56 14.83 -14.36
CA GLY A 83 -9.25 15.60 -15.39
C GLY A 83 -8.52 15.46 -16.74
N ASN A 84 -8.02 16.59 -17.27
CA ASN A 84 -7.26 16.61 -18.52
C ASN A 84 -5.74 16.46 -18.35
N ASN A 85 -5.24 16.34 -17.11
CA ASN A 85 -3.82 16.28 -16.84
C ASN A 85 -3.32 14.84 -16.69
N ASP A 86 -2.16 14.57 -17.27
CA ASP A 86 -1.40 13.34 -17.05
C ASP A 86 -0.59 13.41 -15.75
N GLY A 87 -0.80 12.41 -14.91
CA GLY A 87 -0.07 12.21 -13.66
C GLY A 87 0.64 10.86 -13.63
N TYR A 88 1.64 10.79 -12.76
CA TYR A 88 2.42 9.57 -12.57
C TYR A 88 3.00 9.46 -11.17
N THR A 89 3.34 8.23 -10.81
CA THR A 89 4.24 7.91 -9.70
C THR A 89 5.31 6.95 -10.19
N LYS A 90 6.58 7.34 -10.12
CA LYS A 90 7.73 6.49 -10.48
C LYS A 90 8.48 6.06 -9.24
N TYR A 91 8.93 4.82 -9.22
CA TYR A 91 9.60 4.21 -8.07
C TYR A 91 11.02 3.77 -8.46
N THR A 92 11.99 4.16 -7.63
CA THR A 92 13.36 3.63 -7.71
C THR A 92 13.52 2.56 -6.65
N ILE A 93 13.80 1.34 -7.09
CA ILE A 93 14.00 0.19 -6.21
C ILE A 93 15.49 -0.09 -6.04
N LEU A 94 15.95 -0.24 -4.81
CA LEU A 94 17.31 -0.67 -4.47
C LEU A 94 17.24 -1.74 -3.37
N ASP A 95 17.90 -2.88 -3.60
CA ASP A 95 17.95 -4.02 -2.66
C ASP A 95 16.59 -4.50 -2.15
N GLY A 96 15.55 -4.38 -2.98
CA GLY A 96 14.18 -4.76 -2.66
C GLY A 96 13.39 -3.72 -1.85
N ASN A 97 13.87 -2.48 -1.78
CA ASN A 97 13.21 -1.35 -1.11
C ASN A 97 13.00 -0.18 -2.07
N VAL A 98 11.87 0.51 -1.97
CA VAL A 98 11.56 1.75 -2.70
C VAL A 98 12.29 2.90 -2.03
N VAL A 99 13.51 3.21 -2.50
CA VAL A 99 14.35 4.27 -1.91
C VAL A 99 13.96 5.68 -2.37
N LYS A 100 13.30 5.79 -3.53
CA LYS A 100 12.85 7.07 -4.08
C LYS A 100 11.53 6.91 -4.80
N THR A 101 10.64 7.89 -4.62
CA THR A 101 9.38 8.03 -5.36
C THR A 101 9.31 9.42 -5.99
N GLU A 102 8.98 9.51 -7.26
CA GLU A 102 8.74 10.78 -7.97
C GLU A 102 7.27 10.82 -8.36
N THR A 103 6.55 11.85 -7.90
CA THR A 103 5.11 11.97 -8.13
C THR A 103 4.79 13.28 -8.83
N LYS A 104 3.90 13.18 -9.82
CA LYS A 104 3.17 14.29 -10.41
C LYS A 104 1.69 13.99 -10.31
N ASP A 105 0.97 14.80 -9.54
CA ASP A 105 -0.47 14.69 -9.34
C ASP A 105 -1.14 16.07 -9.47
N ASP A 106 -2.42 16.16 -9.11
CA ASP A 106 -3.19 17.40 -9.11
C ASP A 106 -2.75 18.39 -8.01
N THR A 107 -1.94 17.96 -7.05
CA THR A 107 -1.40 18.80 -5.98
C THR A 107 -0.03 19.39 -6.33
N GLY A 108 0.68 18.80 -7.28
CA GLY A 108 1.95 19.31 -7.81
C GLY A 108 2.94 18.20 -8.17
N GLU A 109 4.23 18.54 -8.04
CA GLU A 109 5.33 17.61 -8.29
C GLU A 109 6.22 17.54 -7.05
N TYR A 110 6.56 16.33 -6.64
CA TYR A 110 7.39 16.10 -5.45
C TYR A 110 8.16 14.79 -5.53
N ILE A 111 9.26 14.76 -4.79
CA ILE A 111 10.12 13.60 -4.63
C ILE A 111 10.08 13.16 -3.18
N THR A 112 9.83 11.87 -2.95
CA THR A 112 9.98 11.25 -1.63
C THR A 112 11.22 10.38 -1.61
N THR A 113 12.08 10.56 -0.61
CA THR A 113 13.22 9.66 -0.35
C THR A 113 12.98 8.88 0.93
N ASN A 114 13.33 7.60 0.93
CA ASN A 114 13.05 6.68 2.01
C ASN A 114 14.34 6.07 2.57
N GLU A 115 14.39 5.95 3.90
CA GLU A 115 15.48 5.31 4.64
C GLU A 115 14.93 4.07 5.36
N PHE A 116 15.69 2.99 5.38
CA PHE A 116 15.23 1.69 5.88
C PHE A 116 16.19 1.08 6.90
N ASP A 117 15.65 0.30 7.84
CA ASP A 117 16.41 -0.59 8.71
C ASP A 117 16.68 -1.90 7.96
N LEU A 118 17.87 -2.00 7.35
CA LEU A 118 18.27 -3.17 6.55
C LEU A 118 18.37 -4.46 7.36
N THR A 119 18.39 -4.37 8.70
CA THR A 119 18.49 -5.54 9.59
C THR A 119 17.14 -6.14 9.95
N LYS A 120 16.03 -5.42 9.68
CA LYS A 120 14.68 -5.86 10.03
C LYS A 120 13.82 -6.00 8.78
N LEU A 121 13.09 -7.12 8.70
CA LEU A 121 12.12 -7.36 7.63
C LEU A 121 10.89 -6.48 7.80
N SER A 122 10.28 -6.10 6.69
CA SER A 122 9.05 -5.31 6.67
C SER A 122 7.87 -6.05 7.33
N VAL A 123 6.86 -5.27 7.71
CA VAL A 123 5.60 -5.84 8.22
C VAL A 123 4.91 -6.67 7.14
N PRO A 124 4.32 -7.84 7.48
CA PRO A 124 3.62 -8.65 6.49
C PRO A 124 2.55 -7.87 5.73
N ASN A 125 2.56 -7.99 4.40
CA ASN A 125 1.58 -7.34 3.54
C ASN A 125 0.39 -8.27 3.29
N PRO A 126 -0.82 -7.94 3.78
CA PRO A 126 -2.02 -8.73 3.51
C PRO A 126 -2.45 -8.70 2.04
N LEU A 127 -1.98 -7.70 1.26
CA LEU A 127 -2.39 -7.46 -0.12
C LEU A 127 -1.21 -7.67 -1.08
N SER A 128 -0.71 -8.91 -1.17
CA SER A 128 0.48 -9.27 -1.96
C SER A 128 0.30 -9.18 -3.48
N PHE A 129 -0.93 -9.01 -3.96
CA PHE A 129 -1.25 -9.11 -5.39
C PHE A 129 -1.12 -7.79 -6.17
N LYS A 130 -0.71 -6.68 -5.55
CA LYS A 130 -0.56 -5.36 -6.18
C LYS A 130 0.91 -4.93 -6.38
N GLY A 131 1.79 -5.92 -6.48
CA GLY A 131 3.24 -5.74 -6.51
C GLY A 131 3.91 -6.04 -5.17
N LYS A 132 5.22 -6.32 -5.26
CA LYS A 132 6.06 -6.52 -4.07
C LYS A 132 6.13 -5.25 -3.23
N LYS A 133 6.24 -5.45 -1.92
CA LYS A 133 6.48 -4.39 -0.94
C LYS A 133 7.96 -4.30 -0.60
N ASP A 134 8.32 -3.22 0.08
CA ASP A 134 9.64 -3.04 0.67
C ASP A 134 10.03 -4.27 1.48
N ARG A 135 11.28 -4.69 1.33
CA ARG A 135 11.84 -5.83 2.04
C ARG A 135 12.07 -5.51 3.52
N ASN A 136 12.38 -4.26 3.83
CA ASN A 136 12.84 -3.80 5.12
C ASN A 136 11.88 -2.81 5.79
N LEU A 137 12.03 -2.60 7.10
CA LEU A 137 11.23 -1.59 7.80
C LEU A 137 11.67 -0.18 7.39
N LEU A 138 10.68 0.63 7.01
CA LEU A 138 10.86 2.04 6.70
C LEU A 138 11.14 2.81 7.99
N LEU A 139 12.24 3.53 8.08
CA LEU A 139 12.58 4.37 9.25
C LEU A 139 12.15 5.81 9.04
N LYS A 140 12.31 6.31 7.81
CA LYS A 140 12.04 7.71 7.49
C LYS A 140 11.63 7.88 6.05
N SER A 141 10.69 8.78 5.81
CA SER A 141 10.37 9.34 4.50
C SER A 141 10.54 10.84 4.55
N THR A 142 11.20 11.42 3.56
CA THR A 142 11.33 12.88 3.40
C THR A 142 10.74 13.29 2.07
N VAL A 143 9.89 14.31 2.06
CA VAL A 143 9.21 14.82 0.86
C VAL A 143 9.80 16.18 0.49
N ASN A 144 10.26 16.29 -0.75
CA ASN A 144 10.74 17.53 -1.35
C ASN A 144 9.80 17.95 -2.49
N TYR A 145 9.08 19.04 -2.28
CA TYR A 145 8.15 19.59 -3.27
C TYR A 145 8.91 20.45 -4.29
N THR A 146 8.92 20.03 -5.56
CA THR A 146 9.58 20.75 -6.65
C THR A 146 8.65 21.72 -7.36
N LYS A 147 7.35 21.41 -7.38
CA LYS A 147 6.29 22.28 -7.90
C LYS A 147 5.03 22.14 -7.04
N LEU A 148 4.39 23.26 -6.74
CA LEU A 148 3.16 23.28 -5.96
C LEU A 148 2.00 23.88 -6.75
N GLU A 149 0.90 23.12 -6.76
CA GLU A 149 -0.48 23.58 -6.86
C GLU A 149 -0.80 24.92 -6.15
N PRO A 150 -1.36 25.99 -6.75
CA PRO A 150 -1.76 27.19 -6.01
C PRO A 150 -2.77 26.93 -4.87
N GLN A 151 -3.49 25.82 -4.93
CA GLN A 151 -4.44 25.37 -3.90
C GLN A 151 -3.81 24.47 -2.83
N SER A 152 -2.49 24.30 -2.83
CA SER A 152 -1.84 23.35 -1.93
C SER A 152 -1.80 23.89 -0.49
N SER A 153 -2.23 23.07 0.49
CA SER A 153 -2.39 23.48 1.90
C SER A 153 -1.10 23.54 2.72
N ASP A 154 -1.03 24.42 3.73
CA ASP A 154 0.07 24.46 4.70
C ASP A 154 0.18 23.20 5.59
N PHE A 155 -0.73 22.24 5.43
CA PHE A 155 -0.76 20.97 6.16
C PHE A 155 -0.11 19.81 5.39
N ARG A 156 0.74 20.11 4.40
CA ARG A 156 1.49 19.09 3.66
C ARG A 156 2.58 18.45 4.52
N PRO A 157 2.80 17.12 4.41
CA PRO A 157 3.89 16.44 5.11
C PRO A 157 5.24 16.77 4.47
N LEU A 158 6.23 17.14 5.29
CA LEU A 158 7.63 17.28 4.88
C LEU A 158 8.45 16.03 5.20
N SER A 159 8.13 15.38 6.32
CA SER A 159 8.77 14.13 6.69
C SER A 159 7.83 13.25 7.50
N LYS A 160 8.12 11.95 7.47
CA LYS A 160 7.53 10.94 8.34
C LYS A 160 8.66 10.13 8.96
N GLU A 161 8.63 9.98 10.28
CA GLU A 161 9.54 9.13 11.02
C GLU A 161 8.75 7.97 11.63
N TYR A 162 9.33 6.79 11.59
CA TYR A 162 8.66 5.56 12.00
C TYR A 162 9.42 4.90 13.14
N SER A 163 8.68 4.48 14.16
CA SER A 163 9.21 3.75 15.31
C SER A 163 8.41 2.48 15.53
N TYR A 164 9.08 1.40 15.92
CA TYR A 164 8.49 0.07 15.98
C TYR A 164 8.69 -0.56 17.36
N VAL A 165 7.63 -1.20 17.85
CA VAL A 165 7.67 -2.09 19.01
C VAL A 165 7.54 -3.52 18.53
N PHE A 166 8.31 -4.43 19.12
CA PHE A 166 8.39 -5.83 18.72
C PHE A 166 7.90 -6.74 19.86
N ASP A 167 7.33 -7.90 19.51
CA ASP A 167 7.09 -8.99 20.45
C ASP A 167 8.37 -9.79 20.74
N GLN A 168 8.25 -10.80 21.61
CA GLN A 168 9.37 -11.69 21.97
C GLN A 168 9.88 -12.52 20.79
N ALA A 169 9.08 -12.69 19.73
CA ALA A 169 9.47 -13.38 18.50
C ALA A 169 10.06 -12.43 17.44
N GLY A 170 10.23 -11.15 17.77
CA GLY A 170 10.77 -10.13 16.86
C GLY A 170 9.78 -9.64 15.80
N LYS A 171 8.47 -9.90 15.96
CA LYS A 171 7.44 -9.39 15.06
C LYS A 171 6.95 -8.02 15.53
N VAL A 172 6.66 -7.12 14.60
CA VAL A 172 6.19 -5.76 14.91
C VAL A 172 4.78 -5.81 15.53
N THR A 173 4.58 -5.30 16.73
CA THR A 173 3.26 -5.20 17.38
C THR A 173 2.65 -3.81 17.31
N LEU A 174 3.48 -2.78 17.20
CA LEU A 174 3.07 -1.39 17.06
C LEU A 174 4.04 -0.65 16.11
N GLN A 175 3.50 0.11 15.18
CA GLN A 175 4.20 1.15 14.45
C GLN A 175 3.66 2.51 14.90
N LEU A 176 4.55 3.41 15.29
CA LEU A 176 4.27 4.83 15.51
C LEU A 176 4.79 5.62 14.32
N THR A 177 4.01 6.56 13.83
CA THR A 177 4.38 7.47 12.74
C THR A 177 4.31 8.90 13.21
N ILE A 178 5.42 9.62 13.13
CA ILE A 178 5.52 11.04 13.46
C ILE A 178 5.63 11.80 12.15
N THR A 179 4.63 12.62 11.83
CA THR A 179 4.60 13.42 10.61
C THR A 179 4.89 14.88 10.94
N THR A 180 5.93 15.45 10.33
CA THR A 180 6.22 16.88 10.41
C THR A 180 5.59 17.59 9.21
N LEU A 181 4.77 18.59 9.46
CA LEU A 181 4.07 19.35 8.44
C LEU A 181 4.84 20.63 8.05
N ALA A 182 4.52 21.18 6.88
CA ALA A 182 5.13 22.40 6.36
C ALA A 182 4.95 23.62 7.29
N ASN A 183 3.84 23.69 8.02
CA ASN A 183 3.59 24.73 9.03
C ASN A 183 4.28 24.47 10.38
N GLY A 184 5.17 23.48 10.48
CA GLY A 184 5.90 23.13 11.70
C GLY A 184 5.10 22.33 12.73
N LYS A 185 3.81 22.02 12.47
CA LYS A 185 3.04 21.14 13.35
C LYS A 185 3.47 19.69 13.21
N ILE A 186 3.29 18.93 14.28
CA ILE A 186 3.54 17.50 14.34
C ILE A 186 2.20 16.77 14.43
N GLN A 187 2.04 15.71 13.64
CA GLN A 187 0.95 14.73 13.76
C GLN A 187 1.53 13.39 14.21
N LEU A 188 0.80 12.68 15.06
CA LEU A 188 1.18 11.38 15.57
C LEU A 188 0.09 10.36 15.24
N ASP A 189 0.47 9.29 14.57
CA ASP A 189 -0.39 8.17 14.23
C ASP A 189 0.19 6.85 14.76
N GLY A 190 -0.67 5.86 14.99
CA GLY A 190 -0.26 4.54 15.49
C GLY A 190 -1.02 3.41 14.81
N GLN A 191 -0.32 2.35 14.44
CA GLN A 191 -0.88 1.13 13.87
C GLN A 191 -0.48 -0.09 14.70
N VAL A 192 -1.48 -0.79 15.23
CA VAL A 192 -1.29 -2.04 15.98
C VAL A 192 -1.40 -3.22 15.02
N TYR A 193 -0.49 -4.17 15.15
CA TYR A 193 -0.48 -5.41 14.38
C TYR A 193 -0.83 -6.58 15.29
N LYS A 194 -1.67 -7.47 14.78
CA LYS A 194 -2.03 -8.73 15.44
C LYS A 194 -1.72 -9.88 14.49
N TYR A 195 -0.94 -10.83 14.96
CA TYR A 195 -0.62 -12.05 14.25
C TYR A 195 -1.49 -13.17 14.82
N LYS A 196 -2.12 -13.95 13.95
CA LYS A 196 -2.85 -15.18 14.29
C LYS A 196 -1.94 -16.38 14.10
#